data_AF-A0A931LJZ7-F1
#
_entry.id   AF-A0A931LJZ7-F1
#
_cell.length_a   1.000
_cell.length_b   1.000
_cell.length_c   1.000
_cell.angle_alpha   90.00
_cell.angle_beta   90.00
_cell.angle_gamma   90.00
#
_symmetry.space_group_name_H-M   'P 1'
#
loop_
_entity.id
_entity.type
_entity.pdbx_description
1 polymer ?
#
loop_
_entity_poly.entity_id
_entity_poly.type
_entity_poly.pdbx_seq_one_letter_code
_entity_poly.pdbx_strand_id
1 'polypeptide(L)' 'MLPAHQRAVRWIVEIDTRVPDDRLRGKLVRGGDAYRLDARSLAVFRLRKPKRSLSARRRAASARKARAPAAAVPAA' A
#
# COMPACT_ATOMS: atom_id res chain seq x y z
N MET A 1 8.83 -15.48 3.92
CA MET A 1 8.02 -14.74 2.93
C MET A 1 7.42 -13.50 3.59
N LEU A 2 7.37 -12.35 2.93
CA LEU A 2 6.79 -11.12 3.50
C LEU A 2 5.26 -11.10 3.38
N PRO A 3 4.53 -10.60 4.39
CA PRO A 3 3.07 -10.56 4.34
C PRO A 3 2.52 -9.70 3.19
N ALA A 4 1.42 -10.15 2.57
CA ALA A 4 0.79 -9.53 1.40
C ALA A 4 -0.73 -9.37 1.54
N HIS A 5 -1.20 -9.00 2.74
CA HIS A 5 -2.62 -8.92 3.10
C HIS A 5 -3.51 -8.04 2.18
N GLN A 6 -2.92 -7.14 1.38
CA GLN A 6 -3.61 -6.29 0.41
C GLN A 6 -2.88 -6.26 -0.93
N ARG A 7 -3.59 -5.87 -1.99
CA ARG A 7 -2.97 -5.62 -3.30
C ARG A 7 -1.92 -4.52 -3.20
N ALA A 8 -0.78 -4.76 -3.86
CA ALA A 8 0.34 -3.81 -3.96
C ALA A 8 0.95 -3.38 -2.61
N VAL A 9 0.92 -4.24 -1.59
CA VAL A 9 1.67 -4.03 -0.34
C VAL A 9 3.16 -3.85 -0.63
N ARG A 10 3.76 -2.86 0.04
CA ARG A 10 5.20 -2.59 -0.03
C ARG A 10 5.75 -2.42 1.38
N TRP A 11 6.90 -3.02 1.64
CA TRP A 11 7.63 -2.94 2.90
C TRP A 11 8.91 -2.15 2.69
N ILE A 12 9.27 -1.32 3.66
CA ILE A 12 10.55 -0.62 3.72
C ILE A 12 11.37 -1.30 4.81
N VAL A 13 12.60 -1.71 4.51
CA VAL A 13 13.54 -2.21 5.52
C VAL A 13 14.01 -1.02 6.37
N GLU A 14 13.82 -1.07 7.67
CA GLU A 14 14.29 -0.03 8.60
C GLU A 14 15.57 -0.47 9.33
N ILE A 15 15.66 -1.76 9.68
CA ILE A 15 16.80 -2.36 10.36
C ILE A 15 17.00 -3.77 9.80
N ASP A 16 18.24 -4.18 9.56
CA ASP A 16 18.61 -5.58 9.31
C ASP A 16 19.97 -5.87 9.96
N THR A 17 19.97 -6.68 11.01
CA THR A 17 21.19 -6.94 11.81
C THR A 17 22.24 -7.77 11.09
N ARG A 18 21.95 -8.32 9.89
CA ARG A 18 22.93 -9.05 9.08
C ARG A 18 23.90 -8.14 8.36
N VAL A 19 23.50 -6.88 8.15
CA VAL A 19 24.30 -5.91 7.42
C VAL A 19 24.72 -4.82 8.40
N PRO A 20 25.97 -4.85 8.90
CA PRO A 20 26.44 -3.88 9.90
C PRO A 20 26.44 -2.43 9.40
N ASP A 21 26.49 -2.22 8.08
CA ASP A 21 26.64 -0.89 7.46
C ASP A 21 25.32 -0.24 7.02
N ASP A 22 24.15 -0.71 7.48
CA ASP A 22 22.84 -0.14 7.14
C ASP A 22 22.49 -0.10 5.63
N ARG A 23 23.26 -0.78 4.76
CA ARG A 23 23.10 -0.69 3.27
C ARG A 23 21.73 -1.11 2.75
N LEU A 24 20.98 -1.88 3.55
CA LEU A 24 19.63 -2.32 3.19
C LEU A 24 18.54 -1.37 3.72
N ARG A 25 18.88 -0.42 4.58
CA ARG A 25 17.92 0.52 5.15
C ARG A 25 17.30 1.39 4.05
N GLY A 26 15.99 1.58 4.10
CA GLY A 26 15.22 2.27 3.07
C GLY A 26 14.88 1.41 1.84
N LYS A 27 15.42 0.20 1.71
CA LYS A 27 15.10 -0.69 0.59
C LYS A 27 13.62 -1.04 0.57
N LEU A 28 13.01 -0.91 -0.61
CA LEU A 28 11.61 -1.24 -0.85
C LEU A 28 11.46 -2.68 -1.35
N VAL A 29 10.62 -3.46 -0.67
CA VAL A 29 10.33 -4.87 -0.99
C VAL A 29 8.82 -5.04 -1.22
N ARG A 30 8.40 -5.99 -2.07
CA ARG A 30 6.97 -6.24 -2.29
C ARG A 30 6.45 -7.17 -1.19
N GLY A 31 5.18 -6.99 -0.84
CA GLY A 31 4.45 -8.04 -0.13
C GLY A 31 4.44 -9.30 -0.99
N GLY A 32 4.69 -10.44 -0.35
CA GLY A 32 4.77 -11.74 -1.01
C GLY A 32 6.18 -12.15 -1.43
N ASP A 33 7.13 -11.21 -1.49
CA ASP A 33 8.52 -11.54 -1.80
C ASP A 33 9.14 -12.40 -0.68
N ALA A 34 10.03 -13.30 -1.08
CA ALA A 34 10.91 -13.95 -0.14
C ALA A 34 11.94 -12.93 0.39
N TYR A 35 12.11 -12.88 1.70
CA TYR A 35 13.21 -12.16 2.34
C TYR A 35 14.09 -13.19 3.01
N ARG A 36 15.35 -13.30 2.55
CA ARG A 36 16.34 -14.12 3.25
C ARG A 36 16.54 -13.48 4.62
N LEU A 37 16.61 -14.29 5.66
CA LEU A 37 16.99 -13.90 7.01
C LEU A 37 17.82 -15.05 7.58
N ASP A 38 18.91 -14.72 8.24
CA ASP A 38 19.84 -15.69 8.78
C ASP A 38 19.46 -16.00 10.24
N ALA A 39 19.92 -17.13 10.77
CA ALA A 39 19.67 -17.48 12.16
C ALA A 39 20.19 -16.36 13.10
N ARG A 40 19.49 -16.14 14.22
CA ARG A 40 19.84 -15.13 15.24
C ARG A 40 19.93 -13.69 14.70
N SER A 41 19.30 -13.41 13.57
CA SER A 41 19.20 -12.08 13.00
C SER A 41 17.80 -11.49 13.14
N LEU A 42 17.72 -10.17 13.18
CA LEU A 42 16.48 -9.42 13.22
C LEU A 42 16.39 -8.49 12.01
N ALA A 43 15.24 -8.49 11.35
CA ALA A 43 14.90 -7.49 10.34
C ALA A 43 13.59 -6.80 10.71
N VAL A 44 13.59 -5.48 10.69
CA VAL A 44 12.43 -4.64 11.00
C VAL A 44 11.95 -3.99 9.71
N PHE A 45 10.64 -4.11 9.46
CA PHE A 45 10.00 -3.58 8.27
C PHE A 45 8.91 -2.57 8.64
N ARG A 46 8.85 -1.47 7.90
CA ARG A 46 7.73 -0.53 7.94
C ARG A 46 6.82 -0.75 6.73
N LEU A 47 5.54 -0.91 6.98
CA LEU A 47 4.54 -0.98 5.92
C LEU A 47 4.39 0.39 5.25
N ARG A 48 4.65 0.47 3.94
CA ARG A 48 4.42 1.67 3.16
C ARG A 48 2.95 1.74 2.77
N LYS A 49 2.16 2.55 3.49
CA LYS A 49 0.78 2.83 3.11
C LYS A 49 0.76 3.53 1.75
N PRO A 50 -0.05 3.08 0.79
CA PRO A 50 -0.24 3.84 -0.44
C PRO A 50 -0.80 5.21 -0.08
N LYS A 51 -0.21 6.29 -0.62
CA LYS A 51 -0.82 7.63 -0.55
C LYS A 51 -2.15 7.54 -1.27
N ARG A 52 -3.23 7.30 -0.53
CA ARG A 52 -4.60 7.31 -1.06
C ARG A 52 -4.82 8.71 -1.59
N SER A 53 -4.70 8.92 -2.89
CA SER A 53 -4.77 10.25 -3.46
C SER A 53 -6.15 10.83 -3.12
N LEU A 54 -6.18 11.99 -2.47
CA LEU A 54 -7.42 12.71 -2.16
C LEU A 54 -8.25 12.93 -3.44
N SER A 55 -7.57 13.04 -4.59
CA SER A 55 -8.16 13.12 -5.93
C SER A 55 -8.95 11.86 -6.34
N ALA A 56 -8.56 10.66 -5.92
CA ALA A 56 -9.32 9.44 -6.18
C ALA A 56 -10.62 9.39 -5.36
N ARG A 57 -10.57 9.87 -4.09
CA ARG A 57 -11.76 10.01 -3.24
C ARG A 57 -12.73 11.08 -3.80
N ARG A 58 -12.22 12.25 -4.20
CA ARG A 58 -13.02 13.29 -4.84
C ARG A 58 -13.65 12.82 -6.15
N ARG A 59 -12.89 12.16 -7.04
CA ARG A 59 -13.44 11.60 -8.30
C ARG A 59 -14.54 10.57 -8.05
N ALA A 60 -14.35 9.65 -7.09
CA ALA A 60 -15.38 8.68 -6.73
C ALA A 60 -16.65 9.34 -6.14
N ALA A 61 -16.50 10.42 -5.36
CA ALA A 61 -17.62 11.18 -4.82
C ALA A 61 -18.37 11.98 -5.90
N SER A 62 -17.65 12.63 -6.81
CA SER A 62 -18.23 13.36 -7.95
C SER A 62 -18.96 12.44 -8.91
N ALA A 63 -18.40 11.25 -9.21
CA ALA A 63 -19.05 10.26 -10.07
C ALA A 63 -20.35 9.71 -9.45
N ARG A 64 -20.43 9.58 -8.12
CA ARG A 64 -21.67 9.22 -7.42
C ARG A 64 -22.73 10.32 -7.52
N LYS A 65 -22.34 11.59 -7.43
CA LYS A 65 -23.28 12.73 -7.55
C LYS A 65 -23.84 12.89 -8.97
N ALA A 66 -23.03 12.61 -9.99
CA ALA A 66 -23.46 12.64 -11.40
C ALA A 66 -24.37 11.47 -11.81
N ARG A 67 -24.47 10.43 -10.98
CA ARG A 67 -25.27 9.22 -11.23
C ARG A 67 -26.58 9.19 -10.42
N ALA A 68 -27.09 10.35 -9.99
CA ALA A 68 -28.47 10.46 -9.54
C ALA A 68 -29.39 10.42 -10.78
N PRO A 69 -30.42 9.55 -10.83
CA PRO A 69 -31.25 9.43 -12.01
C PRO A 69 -32.13 10.67 -12.17
N ALA A 70 -32.04 11.29 -13.34
CA ALA A 70 -33.10 12.14 -13.86
C ALA A 70 -34.30 11.24 -14.21
N ALA A 71 -35.09 10.87 -13.20
CA ALA A 71 -36.37 10.21 -13.36
C ALA A 71 -37.44 11.06 -12.69
N ALA A 72 -37.79 12.16 -13.36
CA ALA A 72 -39.03 12.89 -13.15
C ALA A 72 -39.42 13.49 -14.51
N VAL A 73 -39.91 12.63 -15.40
CA VAL A 73 -40.66 13.05 -16.58
C VAL A 73 -42.07 13.42 -16.09
N PRO A 74 -42.55 14.67 -16.24
CA PRO A 74 -43.93 15.00 -15.95
C PRO A 74 -44.79 14.59 -17.16
N ALA A 75 -45.89 13.89 -16.92
CA ALA A 75 -46.89 13.63 -17.93
C ALA A 75 -48.25 14.14 -17.42
N ALA A 76 -48.72 15.17 -18.13
CA ALA A 76 -50.08 15.68 -18.37
C ALA A 76 -51.11 15.65 -17.23
#